data_AF-A0A927YZL7-F1
#
_entry.id   AF-A0A927YZL7-F1
#
_cell.length_a   1.000
_cell.length_b   1.000
_cell.length_c   1.000
_cell.angle_alpha   90.00
_cell.angle_beta   90.00
_cell.angle_gamma   90.00
#
_symmetry.space_group_name_H-M   'P 1'
#
loop_
_entity.id
_entity.type
_entity.pdbx_description
1 polymer ?
#
loop_
_entity_poly.entity_id
_entity_poly.type
_entity_poly.pdbx_seq_one_letter_code
_entity_poly.pdbx_strand_id
1 'polypeptide(L)' 'MARVDVKLENVKADMRRLIVDIENLAQYVQYSAEGIGSDVCANKMRAVAASYRVALNELNKVDLSEVGID' A
#
# COMPACT_ATOMS: atom_id res chain seq x y z
N MET A 1 -6.75 -24.81 -0.22
CA MET A 1 -6.44 -23.61 0.58
C MET A 1 -5.01 -23.09 0.38
N ALA A 2 -3.94 -23.83 0.71
CA ALA A 2 -2.56 -23.31 0.75
C ALA A 2 -2.09 -22.43 -0.45
N ARG A 3 -2.50 -22.72 -1.69
CA ARG A 3 -2.11 -21.94 -2.87
C ARG A 3 -2.75 -20.54 -2.93
N VAL A 4 -3.96 -20.39 -2.39
CA VAL A 4 -4.69 -19.10 -2.36
C VAL A 4 -4.15 -18.25 -1.22
N ASP A 5 -3.84 -18.88 -0.08
CA ASP A 5 -3.20 -18.22 1.06
C ASP A 5 -1.86 -17.58 0.68
N VAL A 6 -1.01 -18.33 -0.04
CA VAL A 6 0.27 -17.82 -0.56
C VAL A 6 0.07 -16.64 -1.51
N LYS A 7 -0.95 -16.68 -2.38
CA LYS A 7 -1.24 -15.56 -3.29
C LYS A 7 -1.71 -14.32 -2.52
N LEU A 8 -2.56 -14.48 -1.51
CA LEU A 8 -3.04 -13.38 -0.68
C LEU A 8 -1.89 -12.74 0.10
N GLU A 9 -1.01 -13.55 0.69
CA GLU A 9 0.15 -13.04 1.41
C GLU A 9 1.14 -12.32 0.47
N ASN A 10 1.33 -12.80 -0.75
CA ASN A 10 2.12 -12.10 -1.76
C ASN A 10 1.51 -10.73 -2.12
N VAL A 11 0.20 -10.66 -2.33
CA VAL A 11 -0.49 -9.38 -2.61
C VAL A 11 -0.36 -8.40 -1.44
N LYS A 12 -0.51 -8.89 -0.19
CA LYS A 12 -0.29 -8.07 1.01
C LYS A 12 1.15 -7.55 1.08
N ALA A 13 2.13 -8.39 0.77
CA ALA A 13 3.54 -8.00 0.73
C ALA A 13 3.82 -6.94 -0.34
N ASP A 14 3.30 -7.13 -1.56
CA ASP A 14 3.44 -6.18 -2.66
C ASP A 14 2.79 -4.83 -2.31
N MET A 15 1.62 -4.84 -1.67
CA MET A 15 0.97 -3.61 -1.20
C MET A 15 1.78 -2.89 -0.13
N ARG A 16 2.37 -3.60 0.84
CA ARG A 16 3.27 -2.99 1.84
C ARG A 16 4.47 -2.32 1.15
N ARG A 17 5.05 -2.98 0.14
CA ARG A 17 6.16 -2.41 -0.65
C ARG A 17 5.74 -1.13 -1.38
N LEU A 18 4.60 -1.16 -2.07
CA LEU A 18 4.08 0.01 -2.78
C LEU A 18 3.79 1.20 -1.87
N ILE A 19 3.22 0.95 -0.68
CA ILE A 19 2.99 2.01 0.32
C ILE A 19 4.32 2.69 0.68
N VAL A 20 5.34 1.91 1.00
CA VAL A 20 6.67 2.41 1.36
C VAL A 20 7.31 3.18 0.21
N ASP A 21 7.24 2.65 -1.02
CA ASP A 21 7.81 3.31 -2.20
C ASP A 21 7.14 4.68 -2.45
N ILE A 22 5.82 4.78 -2.30
CA ILE A 22 5.07 6.04 -2.45
C ILE A 22 5.46 7.04 -1.36
N GLU A 23 5.64 6.60 -0.12
CA GLU A 23 6.04 7.48 0.98
C GLU A 23 7.47 7.98 0.84
N ASN A 24 8.38 7.12 0.40
CA ASN A 24 9.76 7.51 0.10
C ASN A 24 9.80 8.54 -1.03
N LEU A 25 9.00 8.35 -2.08
CA LEU A 25 8.87 9.34 -3.16
C LEU A 25 8.26 10.64 -2.67
N ALA A 26 7.23 10.60 -1.82
CA ALA A 26 6.64 11.79 -1.22
C ALA A 26 7.67 12.58 -0.39
N GLN A 27 8.51 11.87 0.37
CA GLN A 27 9.60 12.47 1.13
C GLN A 27 10.65 13.09 0.21
N TYR A 28 11.08 12.38 -0.83
CA TYR A 28 12.00 12.92 -1.84
C TYR A 28 11.44 14.17 -2.50
N VAL A 29 10.18 14.15 -2.92
CA VAL A 29 9.53 15.30 -3.55
C VAL A 29 9.46 16.48 -2.58
N GLN A 30 9.16 16.27 -1.30
CA GLN A 30 9.09 17.36 -0.34
C GLN A 30 10.45 18.01 -0.07
N TYR A 31 11.51 17.23 0.09
CA TYR A 31 12.79 17.73 0.60
C TYR A 31 13.87 17.93 -0.47
N SER A 32 13.74 17.26 -1.62
CA SER A 32 14.79 17.19 -2.63
C SER A 32 14.37 17.65 -4.02
N ALA A 33 13.06 17.79 -4.29
CA ALA A 33 12.60 18.31 -5.59
C ALA A 33 12.49 19.84 -5.57
N GLU A 34 13.16 20.49 -6.52
CA GLU A 34 13.02 21.93 -6.75
C GLU A 34 11.74 22.21 -7.55
N GLY A 35 10.86 23.08 -7.04
CA GLY A 35 9.68 23.52 -7.78
C GLY A 35 8.53 24.02 -6.89
N ILE A 36 7.77 24.99 -7.40
CA ILE A 36 6.53 25.46 -6.76
C ILE A 36 5.53 24.29 -6.74
N GLY A 37 5.07 23.92 -5.55
CA GLY A 37 4.06 22.87 -5.36
C GLY A 37 4.62 21.49 -4.98
N SER A 38 5.91 21.36 -4.68
CA SER A 38 6.52 20.13 -4.12
C SER A 38 5.77 19.63 -2.88
N ASP A 39 5.42 20.53 -1.94
CA ASP A 39 4.63 20.20 -0.75
C ASP A 39 3.24 19.66 -1.10
N VAL A 40 2.56 20.29 -2.07
CA VAL A 40 1.22 19.85 -2.53
C VAL A 40 1.31 18.47 -3.18
N CYS A 41 2.33 18.23 -4.01
CA CYS A 41 2.58 16.95 -4.63
C CYS A 41 2.86 15.87 -3.57
N ALA A 42 3.79 16.12 -2.65
CA ALA A 42 4.12 15.21 -1.55
C ALA A 42 2.89 14.87 -0.69
N ASN A 43 2.04 15.84 -0.39
CA ASN A 43 0.81 15.62 0.36
C ASN A 43 -0.20 14.76 -0.40
N LYS A 44 -0.34 14.94 -1.72
CA LYS A 44 -1.18 14.05 -2.55
C LYS A 44 -0.63 12.62 -2.58
N MET A 45 0.69 12.46 -2.67
CA MET A 45 1.33 11.14 -2.62
C MET A 45 1.09 10.44 -1.28
N ARG A 46 1.21 11.15 -0.15
CA ARG A 46 0.86 10.61 1.17
C ARG A 46 -0.62 10.19 1.27
N ALA A 47 -1.52 10.97 0.69
CA ALA A 47 -2.94 10.62 0.65
C ALA A 47 -3.17 9.31 -0.13
N VAL A 48 -2.46 9.11 -1.25
CA VAL A 48 -2.49 7.85 -2.00
C VAL A 48 -1.99 6.69 -1.13
N ALA A 49 -0.82 6.83 -0.48
CA ALA A 49 -0.28 5.81 0.41
C ALA A 49 -1.26 5.46 1.56
N ALA A 50 -1.95 6.46 2.11
CA ALA A 50 -2.98 6.25 3.13
C ALA A 50 -4.16 5.41 2.61
N SER A 51 -4.65 5.67 1.38
CA SER A 51 -5.69 4.84 0.76
C SER A 51 -5.26 3.39 0.59
N TYR A 52 -3.99 3.15 0.19
CA TYR A 52 -3.46 1.78 0.10
C TYR A 52 -3.34 1.10 1.48
N ARG A 53 -3.02 1.84 2.55
CA ARG A 53 -3.06 1.29 3.92
C ARG A 53 -4.45 0.84 4.32
N VAL A 54 -5.49 1.62 4.00
CA VAL A 54 -6.88 1.22 4.25
C VAL A 54 -7.19 -0.09 3.52
N ALA A 55 -6.87 -0.18 2.23
CA ALA A 55 -7.07 -1.41 1.46
C ALA A 55 -6.29 -2.61 2.03
N LEU A 56 -5.04 -2.42 2.46
CA LEU A 56 -4.24 -3.47 3.09
C LEU A 56 -4.86 -3.92 4.43
N ASN A 57 -5.41 -2.99 5.21
CA ASN A 57 -6.09 -3.31 6.46
C ASN A 57 -7.34 -4.18 6.21
N GLU A 58 -8.11 -3.89 5.15
CA GLU A 58 -9.23 -4.76 4.76
C GLU A 58 -8.74 -6.13 4.28
N LEU A 59 -7.66 -6.19 3.49
CA LEU A 59 -7.07 -7.47 3.06
C LEU A 59 -6.54 -8.30 4.22
N ASN A 60 -6.02 -7.67 5.28
CA ASN A 60 -5.58 -8.39 6.48
C ASN A 60 -6.74 -9.03 7.26
N LYS A 61 -7.97 -8.54 7.08
CA LYS A 61 -9.19 -9.13 7.67
C LYS A 61 -9.75 -10.29 6.85
N VAL A 62 -9.28 -10.49 5.62
CA VAL A 62 -9.72 -11.61 4.79
C VAL A 62 -9.17 -12.89 5.39
N ASP A 63 -10.05 -13.64 6.04
CA ASP A 63 -9.81 -14.99 6.50
C ASP A 63 -10.22 -15.98 5.41
N LEU A 64 -9.24 -16.63 4.79
CA LEU A 64 -9.48 -17.66 3.78
C LEU A 64 -9.87 -19.02 4.40
N SER A 65 -9.80 -19.15 5.73
CA SER A 65 -10.23 -20.35 6.45
C SER A 65 -11.76 -20.49 6.49
N GLU A 66 -12.50 -19.39 6.38
CA GLU A 66 -13.97 -19.39 6.26
C GLU A 66 -14.47 -19.74 4.85
N VAL A 67 -13.59 -19.67 3.85
CA VAL A 67 -13.89 -20.10 2.48
C VAL A 67 -13.71 -21.62 2.42
N GLY A 68 -14.62 -22.33 3.09
CA GLY A 68 -14.84 -23.75 2.90
C GLY A 68 -15.25 -23.98 1.45
N ILE A 69 -14.31 -24.46 0.64
CA ILE A 69 -14.64 -25.10 -0.63
C ILE A 69 -14.32 -26.58 -0.42
N ASP A 70 -15.41 -27.32 -0.26
CA ASP A 70 -15.54 -28.77 -0.35
C ASP A 70 -14.84 -29.32 -1.60
#